data_AF-A0A9Q1C890-F1
#
_entry.id   AF-A0A9Q1C890-F1
#
_cell.length_a   1.000
_cell.length_b   1.000
_cell.length_c   1.000
_cell.angle_alpha   90.00
_cell.angle_beta   90.00
_cell.angle_gamma   90.00
#
_symmetry.space_group_name_H-M   'P 1'
#
loop_
_entity.id
_entity.type
_entity.pdbx_description
1 polymer ?
#
loop_
_entity_poly.entity_id
_entity_poly.type
_entity_poly.pdbx_seq_one_letter_code
_entity_poly.pdbx_strand_id
1 'polypeptide(L)'
;MNFGPRLNAQALRDRRNQETTLHKLAQTQSDIYFLTCCKKLDIVPKGLRLKNPLSSSGLPEASRIREQASVKLRNVALKLCYRKQRTLTGNANTNDWRRHLNSQSKVNGVERFLKDSYSTHVRRCFAKKNAKLRTLSKENILLSGLLEQGHPFINHLFKTGVERSVTTTTNSHPNNQQVINLTDEPLSDAQLSLLNKGLSFCPTTKIDDVDLSFSISRFNRRVRLKEWAHTEGISDSPQPLSHPQLPKREWTPRTNRNRYIDCITDSVQQHLRSFLNTIDNAHTSKTDNLPKQERRALKELSQNKDLVIKPAD
;
A
#
# COMPACT_ATOMS: atom_id res chain seq x y z
N MET A 1 -28.18 22.74 -2.28
CA MET A 1 -27.83 21.85 -1.15
C MET A 1 -28.50 20.51 -1.38
N ASN A 2 -27.76 19.41 -1.36
CA ASN A 2 -28.34 18.08 -1.61
C ASN A 2 -28.89 17.54 -0.27
N PHE A 3 -30.20 17.64 -0.06
CA PHE A 3 -30.85 17.35 1.24
C PHE A 3 -30.98 15.85 1.54
N GLY A 4 -30.56 14.97 0.62
CA GLY A 4 -30.68 13.53 0.75
C GLY A 4 -32.12 13.04 0.62
N PRO A 5 -32.36 11.72 0.75
CA PRO A 5 -33.70 11.14 0.66
C PRO A 5 -34.62 11.65 1.78
N ARG A 6 -35.93 11.77 1.50
CA ARG A 6 -36.95 12.15 2.49
C ARG A 6 -37.10 11.03 3.52
N LEU A 7 -36.74 11.31 4.78
CA LEU A 7 -36.76 10.37 5.90
C LEU A 7 -37.70 10.87 7.01
N ASN A 8 -38.22 9.94 7.81
CA ASN A 8 -38.90 10.29 9.05
C ASN A 8 -37.89 10.82 10.09
N ALA A 9 -38.39 11.42 11.18
CA ALA A 9 -37.53 12.06 12.18
C ALA A 9 -36.48 11.11 12.79
N GLN A 10 -36.86 9.86 13.06
CA GLN A 10 -35.97 8.86 13.66
C GLN A 10 -34.87 8.41 12.68
N ALA A 11 -35.24 7.99 11.47
CA ALA A 11 -34.25 7.58 10.46
C ALA A 11 -33.33 8.75 10.05
N LEU A 12 -33.81 9.99 10.10
CA LEU A 12 -32.95 11.16 9.88
C LEU A 12 -31.91 11.34 10.99
N ARG A 13 -32.29 11.15 12.26
CA ARG A 13 -31.34 11.18 13.40
C ARG A 13 -30.30 10.08 13.27
N ASP A 14 -30.72 8.85 12.97
CA ASP A 14 -29.81 7.71 12.85
C ASP A 14 -28.86 7.86 11.67
N ARG A 15 -29.36 8.36 10.52
CA ARG A 15 -28.52 8.74 9.38
C ARG A 15 -27.46 9.78 9.76
N ARG A 16 -27.83 10.84 10.50
CA ARG A 16 -26.89 11.89 10.93
C ARG A 16 -25.83 11.36 11.90
N ASN A 17 -26.22 10.48 12.81
CA ASN A 17 -25.29 9.80 13.72
C ASN A 17 -24.29 8.94 12.95
N GLN A 18 -24.78 8.20 11.95
CA GLN A 18 -23.94 7.39 11.07
C GLN A 18 -22.98 8.26 10.24
N GLU A 19 -23.49 9.33 9.64
CA GLU A 19 -22.68 10.30 8.89
C GLU A 19 -21.57 10.91 9.77
N THR A 20 -21.90 11.29 11.01
CA THR A 20 -20.95 11.84 11.97
C THR A 20 -19.86 10.82 12.32
N THR A 21 -20.24 9.55 12.50
CA THR A 21 -19.30 8.45 12.77
C THR A 21 -18.35 8.24 11.60
N LEU A 22 -18.88 8.24 10.37
CA LEU A 22 -18.08 8.15 9.14
C LEU A 22 -17.13 9.35 8.97
N HIS A 23 -17.58 10.57 9.28
CA HIS A 23 -16.70 11.76 9.25
C HIS A 23 -15.59 11.67 10.29
N LYS A 24 -15.90 11.24 11.53
CA LYS A 24 -14.88 10.99 12.57
C LYS A 24 -13.88 9.91 12.14
N LEU A 25 -14.34 8.87 11.44
CA LEU A 25 -13.49 7.81 10.89
C LEU A 25 -12.56 8.36 9.82
N ALA A 26 -13.09 9.12 8.85
CA ALA A 26 -12.31 9.78 7.81
C ALA A 26 -11.21 10.70 8.40
N GLN A 27 -11.58 11.51 9.40
CA GLN A 27 -10.63 12.36 10.11
C GLN A 27 -9.53 11.53 10.79
N THR A 28 -9.90 10.48 11.51
CA THR A 28 -8.96 9.59 12.21
C THR A 28 -8.00 8.90 11.23
N GLN A 29 -8.49 8.41 10.09
CA GLN A 29 -7.65 7.82 9.03
C GLN A 29 -6.66 8.84 8.46
N SER A 30 -7.11 10.08 8.21
CA SER A 30 -6.23 11.14 7.75
C SER A 30 -5.14 11.49 8.78
N ASP A 31 -5.47 11.42 10.08
CA ASP A 31 -4.52 11.64 11.16
C ASP A 31 -3.48 10.52 11.26
N ILE A 32 -3.91 9.26 11.08
CA ILE A 32 -3.00 8.10 11.02
C ILE A 32 -2.03 8.25 9.87
N TYR A 33 -2.54 8.56 8.67
CA TYR A 33 -1.72 8.80 7.49
C TYR A 33 -0.69 9.91 7.76
N PHE A 34 -1.15 11.06 8.27
CA PHE A 34 -0.30 12.20 8.61
C PHE A 34 0.82 11.82 9.58
N LEU A 35 0.48 11.19 10.71
CA LEU A 35 1.45 10.81 11.74
C LEU A 35 2.40 9.70 11.27
N THR A 36 1.94 8.80 10.39
CA THR A 36 2.78 7.78 9.76
C THR A 36 3.83 8.41 8.85
N CYS A 37 3.43 9.38 8.02
CA CYS A 37 4.37 10.14 7.20
C CYS A 37 5.35 10.94 8.05
N CYS A 38 4.88 11.63 9.09
CA CYS A 38 5.75 12.30 10.06
C CYS A 38 6.76 11.34 10.70
N LYS A 39 6.35 10.10 11.03
CA LYS A 39 7.26 9.08 11.58
C LYS A 39 8.30 8.65 10.55
N LYS A 40 7.92 8.43 9.29
CA LYS A 40 8.83 8.01 8.21
C LYS A 40 9.86 9.09 7.85
N LEU A 41 9.46 10.36 7.92
CA LEU A 41 10.32 11.52 7.66
C LEU A 41 11.11 11.99 8.90
N ASP A 42 10.95 11.29 10.02
CA ASP A 42 11.41 11.66 11.35
C ASP A 42 11.14 13.13 11.76
N ILE A 43 9.95 13.64 11.40
CA ILE A 43 9.49 14.97 11.78
C ILE A 43 8.53 14.87 12.96
N VAL A 44 8.65 15.77 13.92
CA VAL A 44 7.60 16.01 14.92
C VAL A 44 6.77 17.24 14.53
N PRO A 45 5.45 17.10 14.30
CA PRO A 45 4.59 18.23 13.96
C PRO A 45 4.46 19.19 15.15
N LYS A 46 4.36 20.50 14.88
CA LYS A 46 4.36 21.57 15.91
C LYS A 46 3.41 21.32 17.09
N GLY A 47 2.21 20.79 16.84
CA GLY A 47 1.21 20.50 17.89
C GLY A 47 1.57 19.33 18.83
N LEU A 48 2.62 18.57 18.51
CA LEU A 48 3.15 17.49 19.35
C LEU A 48 4.59 17.78 19.82
N ARG A 49 5.11 18.98 19.53
CA ARG A 49 6.40 19.43 20.07
C ARG A 49 6.16 19.98 21.47
N LEU A 50 6.85 19.40 22.45
CA LEU A 50 6.82 19.91 23.81
C LEU A 50 7.57 21.24 23.88
N LYS A 51 7.02 22.20 24.63
CA LYS A 51 7.76 23.44 24.96
C LYS A 51 8.86 23.08 25.94
N ASN A 52 10.06 23.62 25.76
CA ASN A 52 11.16 23.41 26.71
C ASN A 52 10.98 24.39 27.88
N PRO A 53 10.65 23.93 29.10
CA PRO A 53 10.57 24.83 30.26
C PRO A 53 11.96 25.35 30.67
N LEU A 54 13.04 24.67 30.26
CA LEU A 54 14.42 24.99 30.60
C LEU A 54 15.19 25.67 29.45
N SER A 55 14.49 26.28 28.49
CA SER A 55 15.12 26.91 27.31
C SER A 55 16.14 28.00 27.68
N SER A 56 15.98 28.63 28.85
CA SER A 56 16.90 29.65 29.38
C SER A 56 18.21 29.09 29.94
N SER A 57 18.27 27.79 30.28
CA SER A 57 19.43 27.19 30.94
C SER A 57 20.60 26.87 29.99
N GLY A 58 20.40 26.97 28.67
CA GLY A 58 21.45 26.67 27.67
C GLY A 58 21.90 25.21 27.62
N LEU A 59 21.32 24.32 28.43
CA LEU A 59 21.75 22.93 28.55
C LEU A 59 21.38 22.12 27.28
N PRO A 60 22.38 21.55 26.56
CA PRO A 60 22.12 20.72 25.37
C PRO A 60 21.23 19.51 25.66
N GLU A 61 21.38 18.91 26.86
CA GLU A 61 20.64 17.72 27.27
C GLU A 61 19.13 17.98 27.40
N ALA A 62 18.73 19.18 27.83
CA ALA A 62 17.32 19.56 27.92
C ALA A 62 16.65 19.60 26.54
N SER A 63 17.37 20.06 25.52
CA SER A 63 16.87 20.06 24.13
C SER A 63 16.75 18.65 23.57
N ARG A 64 17.69 17.76 23.89
CA ARG A 64 17.67 16.35 23.49
C ARG A 64 16.52 15.59 24.14
N ILE A 65 16.31 15.75 25.45
CA ILE A 65 15.21 15.14 26.19
C ILE A 65 13.87 15.60 25.62
N ARG A 66 13.72 16.90 25.34
CA ARG A 66 12.52 17.47 24.71
C ARG A 66 12.23 16.81 23.36
N GLU A 67 13.23 16.67 22.50
CA GLU A 67 13.05 16.07 21.18
C GLU A 67 12.63 14.61 21.30
N GLN A 68 13.31 13.82 22.15
CA GLN A 68 12.94 12.43 22.42
C GLN A 68 11.53 12.29 22.98
N ALA A 69 11.15 13.15 23.92
CA ALA A 69 9.81 13.13 24.51
C ALA A 69 8.74 13.50 23.47
N SER A 70 9.03 14.45 22.57
CA SER A 70 8.13 14.86 21.49
C SER A 70 7.96 13.74 20.43
N VAL A 71 9.04 13.01 20.12
CA VAL A 71 8.99 11.79 19.27
C VAL A 71 8.17 10.68 19.94
N LYS A 72 8.36 10.44 21.25
CA LYS A 72 7.56 9.47 22.00
C LYS A 72 6.07 9.86 21.99
N LEU A 73 5.75 11.14 22.19
CA LEU A 73 4.38 11.65 22.14
C LEU A 73 3.74 11.44 20.76
N ARG A 74 4.47 11.70 19.66
CA ARG A 74 4.02 11.38 18.29
C ARG A 74 3.64 9.91 18.14
N ASN A 75 4.48 9.01 18.64
CA ASN A 75 4.24 7.57 18.54
C ASN A 75 3.05 7.11 19.39
N VAL A 76 2.85 7.70 20.58
CA VAL A 76 1.67 7.45 21.42
C VAL A 76 0.40 7.97 20.75
N ALA A 77 0.42 9.18 20.20
CA ALA A 77 -0.70 9.75 19.45
C ALA A 77 -1.11 8.85 18.27
N LEU A 78 -0.13 8.33 17.52
CA LEU A 78 -0.39 7.38 16.43
C LEU A 78 -1.07 6.10 16.92
N LYS A 79 -0.60 5.52 18.04
CA LYS A 79 -1.24 4.34 18.66
C LYS A 79 -2.68 4.62 19.08
N LEU A 80 -2.95 5.79 19.67
CA LEU A 80 -4.30 6.21 20.05
C LEU A 80 -5.21 6.38 18.83
N CYS A 81 -4.71 6.93 17.72
CA CYS A 81 -5.46 7.04 16.48
C CYS A 81 -5.84 5.65 15.92
N TYR A 82 -4.93 4.67 15.91
CA TYR A 82 -5.25 3.30 15.50
C TYR A 82 -6.30 2.63 16.39
N ARG A 83 -6.23 2.83 17.72
CA ARG A 83 -7.27 2.34 18.64
C ARG A 83 -8.63 2.96 18.32
N LYS A 84 -8.66 4.29 18.16
CA LYS A 84 -9.88 5.04 17.81
C LYS A 84 -10.46 4.60 16.46
N GLN A 85 -9.62 4.30 15.47
CA GLN A 85 -10.05 3.77 14.17
C GLN A 85 -10.81 2.45 14.34
N ARG A 86 -10.28 1.50 15.12
CA ARG A 86 -10.95 0.21 15.36
C ARG A 86 -12.34 0.40 15.96
N THR A 87 -12.46 1.24 16.98
CA THR A 87 -13.76 1.54 17.62
C THR A 87 -14.74 2.17 16.63
N LEU A 88 -14.29 3.17 15.84
CA LEU A 88 -15.15 3.83 14.86
C LEU A 88 -15.54 2.93 13.70
N THR A 89 -14.65 2.03 13.24
CA THR A 89 -14.97 1.03 12.23
C THR A 89 -16.00 0.03 12.75
N GLY A 90 -15.87 -0.41 14.01
CA GLY A 90 -16.89 -1.23 14.66
C GLY A 90 -18.26 -0.54 14.65
N ASN A 91 -18.31 0.70 15.14
CA ASN A 91 -19.55 1.49 15.20
C ASN A 91 -20.14 1.80 13.82
N ALA A 92 -19.31 2.02 12.80
CA ALA A 92 -19.77 2.28 11.44
C ALA A 92 -20.37 1.03 10.78
N ASN A 93 -19.92 -0.16 11.15
CA ASN A 93 -20.44 -1.42 10.63
C ASN A 93 -21.79 -1.81 11.27
N THR A 94 -22.12 -1.24 12.43
CA THR A 94 -23.42 -1.41 13.06
C THR A 94 -24.47 -0.69 12.19
N ASN A 95 -25.10 -1.44 11.29
CA ASN A 95 -26.09 -0.93 10.33
C ASN A 95 -27.45 -0.61 10.99
N ASP A 96 -27.45 -0.06 12.20
CA ASP A 96 -28.65 0.18 13.00
C ASP A 96 -29.61 1.17 12.32
N TRP A 97 -29.07 2.14 11.58
CA TRP A 97 -29.85 3.08 10.77
C TRP A 97 -30.72 2.40 9.70
N ARG A 98 -30.39 1.17 9.28
CA ARG A 98 -31.21 0.41 8.31
C ARG A 98 -32.53 -0.06 8.91
N ARG A 99 -32.60 -0.28 10.23
CA ARG A 99 -33.79 -0.82 10.92
C ARG A 99 -35.00 0.13 10.85
N HIS A 100 -34.76 1.42 10.68
CA HIS A 100 -35.79 2.45 10.65
C HIS A 100 -36.22 2.84 9.21
N LEU A 101 -35.83 2.06 8.20
CA LEU A 101 -36.16 2.30 6.79
C LEU A 101 -37.10 1.22 6.25
N ASN A 102 -38.28 1.65 5.81
CA ASN A 102 -39.36 0.73 5.41
C ASN A 102 -39.29 0.28 3.93
N SER A 103 -38.30 0.72 3.15
CA SER A 103 -38.15 0.30 1.75
C SER A 103 -36.70 0.24 1.27
N GLN A 104 -36.41 -0.75 0.43
CA GLN A 104 -35.07 -0.99 -0.12
C GLN A 104 -34.55 0.19 -0.95
N SER A 105 -35.43 0.87 -1.68
CA SER A 105 -35.08 2.09 -2.44
C SER A 105 -34.58 3.21 -1.52
N LYS A 106 -35.20 3.40 -0.34
CA LYS A 106 -34.75 4.38 0.66
C LYS A 106 -33.41 3.97 1.29
N VAL A 107 -33.21 2.69 1.59
CA VAL A 107 -31.93 2.15 2.09
C VAL A 107 -30.80 2.45 1.10
N ASN A 108 -31.00 2.12 -0.19
CA ASN A 108 -30.02 2.36 -1.24
C ASN A 108 -29.71 3.86 -1.41
N GLY A 109 -30.73 4.72 -1.32
CA GLY A 109 -30.56 6.18 -1.40
C GLY A 109 -29.73 6.74 -0.24
N VAL A 110 -29.99 6.27 0.99
CA VAL A 110 -29.22 6.68 2.17
C VAL A 110 -27.79 6.15 2.13
N GLU A 111 -27.60 4.90 1.70
CA GLU A 111 -26.27 4.30 1.58
C GLU A 111 -25.40 5.05 0.56
N ARG A 112 -25.97 5.38 -0.60
CA ARG A 112 -25.30 6.21 -1.61
C ARG A 112 -24.91 7.56 -1.04
N PHE A 113 -25.85 8.23 -0.36
CA PHE A 113 -25.58 9.52 0.28
C PHE A 113 -24.44 9.42 1.32
N LEU A 114 -24.47 8.42 2.20
CA LEU A 114 -23.45 8.24 3.23
C LEU A 114 -22.08 7.96 2.61
N LYS A 115 -22.03 7.13 1.56
CA LYS A 115 -20.81 6.83 0.81
C LYS A 115 -20.23 8.08 0.14
N ASP A 116 -21.07 8.91 -0.49
CA ASP A 116 -20.65 10.15 -1.14
C ASP A 116 -20.18 11.19 -0.13
N SER A 117 -20.92 11.36 0.97
CA SER A 117 -20.55 12.26 2.08
C SER A 117 -19.22 11.84 2.70
N TYR A 118 -19.04 10.55 2.98
CA TYR A 118 -17.78 10.00 3.49
C TYR A 118 -16.62 10.23 2.52
N SER A 119 -16.78 9.87 1.25
CA SER A 119 -15.75 10.03 0.21
C SER A 119 -15.31 11.50 0.07
N THR A 120 -16.27 12.41 0.06
CA THR A 120 -16.01 13.86 0.02
C THR A 120 -15.24 14.32 1.26
N HIS A 121 -15.63 13.84 2.45
CA HIS A 121 -14.96 14.19 3.70
C HIS A 121 -13.53 13.65 3.76
N VAL A 122 -13.32 12.40 3.33
CA VAL A 122 -11.99 11.78 3.20
C VAL A 122 -11.10 12.63 2.32
N ARG A 123 -11.54 12.98 1.10
CA ARG A 123 -10.79 13.88 0.19
C ARG A 123 -10.35 15.16 0.88
N ARG A 124 -11.29 15.83 1.53
CA ARG A 124 -11.04 17.11 2.20
C ARG A 124 -10.03 16.96 3.34
N CYS A 125 -10.17 15.93 4.18
CA CYS A 125 -9.27 15.70 5.30
C CYS A 125 -7.85 15.36 4.83
N PHE A 126 -7.72 14.44 3.87
CA PHE A 126 -6.42 14.05 3.32
C PHE A 126 -5.72 15.21 2.60
N ALA A 127 -6.45 16.01 1.82
CA ALA A 127 -5.90 17.22 1.19
C ALA A 127 -5.31 18.19 2.23
N LYS A 128 -6.04 18.45 3.33
CA LYS A 128 -5.54 19.29 4.44
C LYS A 128 -4.28 18.70 5.11
N LYS A 129 -4.23 17.38 5.32
CA LYS A 129 -3.06 16.72 5.93
C LYS A 129 -1.85 16.72 4.99
N ASN A 130 -2.06 16.49 3.70
CA ASN A 130 -1.02 16.59 2.68
C ASN A 130 -0.45 18.01 2.59
N ALA A 131 -1.30 19.03 2.59
CA ALA A 131 -0.84 20.42 2.63
C ALA A 131 0.03 20.69 3.87
N LYS A 132 -0.43 20.24 5.05
CA LYS A 132 0.34 20.37 6.30
C LYS A 132 1.69 19.63 6.25
N LEU A 133 1.74 18.44 5.67
CA LEU A 133 3.01 17.71 5.51
C LEU A 133 3.96 18.44 4.57
N ARG A 134 3.46 18.99 3.45
CA ARG A 134 4.28 19.79 2.53
C ARG A 134 4.89 20.99 3.25
N THR A 135 4.10 21.70 4.07
CA THR A 135 4.64 22.80 4.90
C THR A 135 5.73 22.32 5.85
N LEU A 136 5.49 21.24 6.60
CA LEU A 136 6.48 20.68 7.53
C LEU A 136 7.75 20.17 6.84
N SER A 137 7.60 19.64 5.62
CA SER A 137 8.71 19.14 4.82
C SER A 137 9.54 20.29 4.24
N LYS A 138 8.92 21.42 3.88
CA LYS A 138 9.64 22.65 3.49
C LYS A 138 10.42 23.29 4.64
N GLU A 139 9.92 23.17 5.87
CA GLU A 139 10.63 23.64 7.07
C GLU A 139 11.90 22.81 7.38
N ASN A 140 12.09 21.65 6.73
CA ASN A 140 13.26 20.81 6.88
C ASN A 140 14.15 20.91 5.63
N ILE A 141 15.37 21.44 5.79
CA ILE A 141 16.30 21.75 4.69
C ILE A 141 16.62 20.52 3.82
N LEU A 142 16.76 19.33 4.43
CA LEU A 142 17.06 18.10 3.69
C LEU A 142 15.85 17.63 2.87
N LEU A 143 14.64 17.81 3.42
CA LEU A 143 13.42 17.36 2.77
C LEU A 143 12.88 18.36 1.75
N SER A 144 13.21 19.65 1.86
CA SER A 144 12.89 20.65 0.84
C SER A 144 13.63 20.36 -0.46
N GLY A 145 14.93 20.04 -0.40
CA GLY A 145 15.71 19.65 -1.57
C GLY A 145 15.17 18.40 -2.26
N LEU A 146 14.79 17.38 -1.48
CA LEU A 146 14.21 16.14 -2.04
C LEU A 146 12.81 16.33 -2.64
N LEU A 147 12.04 17.32 -2.15
CA LEU A 147 10.75 17.71 -2.72
C LEU A 147 10.92 18.41 -4.06
N GLU A 148 11.88 19.34 -4.16
CA GLU A 148 12.19 20.09 -5.37
C GLU A 148 12.74 19.17 -6.48
N GLN A 149 13.51 18.16 -6.10
CA GLN A 149 14.05 17.14 -7.01
C GLN A 149 13.04 16.05 -7.40
N GLY A 150 11.81 16.07 -6.85
CA GLY A 150 10.80 15.07 -7.18
C GLY A 150 11.18 13.64 -6.75
N HIS A 151 11.88 13.49 -5.63
CA HIS A 151 12.44 12.21 -5.21
C HIS A 151 11.35 11.10 -5.09
N PRO A 152 11.55 9.90 -5.66
CA PRO A 152 10.53 8.85 -5.74
C PRO A 152 9.90 8.45 -4.40
N PHE A 153 10.72 8.39 -3.34
CA PHE A 153 10.25 8.08 -1.98
C PHE A 153 9.27 9.13 -1.44
N ILE A 154 9.55 10.42 -1.69
CA ILE A 154 8.74 11.55 -1.25
C ILE A 154 7.44 11.61 -2.06
N ASN A 155 7.54 11.39 -3.38
CA ASN A 155 6.37 11.31 -4.25
C ASN A 155 5.44 10.13 -3.88
N HIS A 156 5.99 8.96 -3.56
CA HIS A 156 5.19 7.83 -3.09
C HIS A 156 4.55 8.07 -1.71
N LEU A 157 5.25 8.79 -0.82
CA LEU A 157 4.73 9.18 0.49
C LEU A 157 3.51 10.10 0.42
N PHE A 158 3.41 10.94 -0.62
CA PHE A 158 2.32 11.91 -0.80
C PHE A 158 1.22 11.45 -1.76
N LYS A 159 1.39 10.30 -2.44
CA LYS A 159 0.47 9.78 -3.47
C LYS A 159 -0.72 8.98 -2.94
N THR A 160 -0.83 8.70 -1.64
CA THR A 160 -1.88 7.78 -1.16
C THR A 160 -3.01 8.50 -0.43
N GLY A 161 -4.20 8.47 -1.03
CA GLY A 161 -5.43 8.62 -0.27
C GLY A 161 -6.69 8.90 -1.06
N VAL A 162 -6.65 9.63 -2.18
CA VAL A 162 -7.79 9.77 -3.10
C VAL A 162 -7.31 10.20 -4.47
N GLU A 163 -7.16 9.27 -5.40
CA GLU A 163 -7.09 9.60 -6.82
C GLU A 163 -8.43 9.23 -7.49
N ARG A 164 -9.07 10.22 -8.10
CA ARG A 164 -9.66 10.01 -9.43
C ARG A 164 -8.94 10.98 -10.37
N SER A 165 -8.23 10.36 -11.31
CA SER A 165 -8.21 10.64 -12.75
C SER A 165 -8.86 11.95 -13.24
N VAL A 166 -8.12 12.59 -14.15
CA VAL A 166 -8.51 13.60 -15.14
C VAL A 166 -8.69 15.04 -14.64
N THR A 167 -7.62 15.81 -14.82
CA THR A 167 -7.67 16.92 -15.79
C THR A 167 -6.50 16.77 -16.73
N THR A 168 -6.82 16.44 -17.98
CA THR A 168 -6.07 16.83 -19.17
C THR A 168 -5.81 18.34 -19.09
N THR A 169 -4.66 18.73 -18.58
CA THR A 169 -4.05 20.01 -18.96
C THR A 169 -3.01 19.70 -20.00
N THR A 170 -3.43 19.89 -21.26
CA THR A 170 -2.57 20.30 -22.35
C THR A 170 -1.82 21.57 -21.94
N ASN A 171 -0.71 21.40 -21.23
CA ASN A 171 0.33 22.41 -21.18
C ASN A 171 1.49 21.85 -21.98
N SER A 172 1.48 22.17 -23.26
CA SER A 172 2.70 22.32 -24.05
C SER A 172 3.60 23.31 -23.33
N HIS A 173 4.69 22.83 -22.74
CA HIS A 173 5.99 23.49 -22.76
C HIS A 173 7.10 22.41 -22.69
N PRO A 174 8.25 22.67 -23.35
CA PRO A 174 9.09 21.65 -23.96
C PRO A 174 10.27 21.19 -23.07
N ASN A 175 10.87 20.06 -23.43
CA ASN A 175 12.15 19.53 -22.94
C ASN A 175 12.27 19.13 -21.46
N ASN A 176 11.67 17.98 -21.13
CA ASN A 176 12.25 17.02 -20.17
C ASN A 176 12.56 15.72 -20.93
N GLN A 177 13.35 15.81 -22.01
CA GLN A 177 13.84 14.62 -22.72
C GLN A 177 14.98 14.03 -21.89
N GLN A 178 14.64 13.14 -20.96
CA GLN A 178 15.63 12.33 -20.23
C GLN A 178 16.29 11.30 -21.16
N VAL A 179 15.67 11.07 -22.32
CA VAL A 179 16.06 10.07 -23.31
C VAL A 179 16.57 10.77 -24.55
N ILE A 180 17.84 10.52 -24.89
CA ILE A 180 18.45 10.96 -26.13
C ILE A 180 18.45 9.76 -27.08
N ASN A 181 17.79 9.90 -28.23
CA ASN A 181 17.85 8.90 -29.28
C ASN A 181 19.11 9.14 -30.11
N LEU A 182 20.03 8.18 -30.08
CA LEU A 182 21.29 8.22 -30.84
C LEU A 182 21.25 7.34 -32.10
N THR A 183 20.14 6.65 -32.36
CA THR A 183 19.97 5.81 -33.55
C THR A 183 19.25 6.56 -34.66
N ASP A 184 19.52 6.18 -35.91
CA ASP A 184 18.86 6.76 -37.10
C ASP A 184 17.37 6.38 -37.19
N GLU A 185 16.93 5.36 -36.45
CA GLU A 185 15.53 4.98 -36.36
C GLU A 185 14.74 5.93 -35.44
N PRO A 186 13.63 6.53 -35.90
CA PRO A 186 12.79 7.37 -35.06
C PRO A 186 11.99 6.53 -34.06
N LEU A 187 12.15 6.82 -32.77
CA LEU A 187 11.31 6.25 -31.72
C LEU A 187 9.91 6.88 -31.77
N SER A 188 8.88 6.04 -31.65
CA SER A 188 7.50 6.51 -31.52
C SER A 188 7.26 7.28 -30.22
N ASP A 189 6.25 8.14 -30.19
CA ASP A 189 5.87 8.91 -29.01
C ASP A 189 5.61 8.03 -27.78
N ALA A 190 5.05 6.83 -27.98
CA ALA A 190 4.79 5.87 -26.92
C ALA A 190 6.10 5.25 -26.37
N GLN A 191 7.08 5.00 -27.23
CA GLN A 191 8.41 4.52 -26.82
C GLN A 191 9.17 5.61 -26.08
N LEU A 192 9.16 6.85 -26.59
CA LEU A 192 9.76 8.00 -25.92
C LEU A 192 9.09 8.26 -24.56
N SER A 193 7.76 8.24 -24.48
CA SER A 193 7.03 8.44 -23.23
C SER A 193 7.31 7.34 -22.20
N LEU A 194 7.43 6.08 -22.64
CA LEU A 194 7.82 4.95 -21.81
C LEU A 194 9.25 5.10 -21.27
N LEU A 195 10.21 5.39 -22.14
CA LEU A 195 11.63 5.53 -21.76
C LEU A 195 11.84 6.73 -20.82
N ASN A 196 11.09 7.82 -21.01
CA ASN A 196 11.12 8.98 -20.12
C ASN A 196 10.55 8.71 -18.70
N LYS A 197 9.94 7.53 -18.45
CA LYS A 197 9.60 7.13 -17.06
C LYS A 197 10.82 6.67 -16.26
N GLY A 198 11.93 6.36 -16.94
CA GLY A 198 13.21 5.97 -16.34
C GLY A 198 13.26 4.54 -15.79
N LEU A 199 14.48 4.10 -15.48
CA LEU A 199 14.77 2.73 -15.01
C LEU A 199 14.16 2.38 -13.64
N SER A 200 13.78 3.40 -12.86
CA SER A 200 13.10 3.23 -11.56
C SER A 200 11.62 2.88 -11.70
N PHE A 201 11.04 2.99 -12.90
CA PHE A 201 9.65 2.65 -13.15
C PHE A 201 9.48 1.14 -13.34
N CYS A 202 8.61 0.53 -12.53
CA CYS A 202 8.28 -0.90 -12.63
C CYS A 202 6.85 -1.08 -13.18
N PRO A 203 6.68 -1.61 -14.41
CA PRO A 203 5.36 -1.93 -14.95
C PRO A 203 4.64 -2.98 -14.10
N THR A 204 3.32 -2.83 -13.97
CA THR A 204 2.47 -3.84 -13.31
C THR A 204 2.47 -5.09 -14.17
N THR A 205 2.96 -6.20 -13.64
CA THR A 205 2.86 -7.51 -14.27
C THR A 205 1.61 -8.24 -13.77
N LYS A 206 1.07 -9.12 -14.61
CA LYS A 206 0.07 -10.09 -14.17
C LYS A 206 0.81 -11.20 -13.44
N ILE A 207 0.25 -11.64 -12.32
CA ILE A 207 0.78 -12.80 -11.59
C ILE A 207 0.39 -14.05 -12.40
N ASP A 208 1.36 -14.94 -12.58
CA ASP A 208 1.09 -16.28 -13.11
C ASP A 208 0.78 -17.20 -11.93
N ASP A 209 -0.50 -17.44 -11.72
CA ASP A 209 -1.01 -18.24 -10.59
C ASP A 209 -0.49 -19.69 -10.65
N VAL A 210 -0.24 -20.20 -11.86
CA VAL A 210 0.24 -21.57 -12.09
C VAL A 210 1.70 -21.68 -11.66
N ASP A 211 2.56 -20.79 -12.15
CA ASP A 211 3.98 -20.78 -11.78
C ASP A 211 4.20 -20.52 -10.29
N LEU A 212 3.41 -19.62 -9.71
CA LEU A 212 3.46 -19.35 -8.27
C LEU A 212 3.04 -20.59 -7.45
N SER A 213 1.97 -21.27 -7.86
CA SER A 213 1.51 -22.51 -7.20
C SER A 213 2.55 -23.63 -7.29
N PHE A 214 3.23 -23.75 -8.43
CA PHE A 214 4.31 -24.70 -8.61
C PHE A 214 5.53 -24.37 -7.75
N SER A 215 5.90 -23.08 -7.68
CA SER A 215 6.98 -22.58 -6.83
C SER A 215 6.75 -22.86 -5.35
N ILE A 216 5.52 -22.65 -4.85
CA ILE A 216 5.14 -22.98 -3.47
C ILE A 216 5.15 -24.49 -3.22
N SER A 217 4.67 -25.29 -4.17
CA SER A 217 4.72 -26.76 -4.07
C SER A 217 6.17 -27.27 -3.98
N ARG A 218 7.07 -26.69 -4.79
CA ARG A 218 8.51 -26.98 -4.74
C ARG A 218 9.15 -26.53 -3.42
N PHE A 219 8.72 -25.40 -2.85
CA PHE A 219 9.15 -24.96 -1.53
C PHE A 219 8.74 -25.96 -0.44
N ASN A 220 7.46 -26.33 -0.38
CA ASN A 220 6.95 -27.29 0.60
C ASN A 220 7.67 -28.64 0.51
N ARG A 221 7.92 -29.12 -0.71
CA ARG A 221 8.73 -30.33 -0.94
C ARG A 221 10.13 -30.20 -0.36
N ARG A 222 10.83 -29.09 -0.59
CA ARG A 222 12.18 -28.85 -0.06
C ARG A 222 12.20 -28.82 1.46
N VAL A 223 11.19 -28.22 2.10
CA VAL A 223 11.05 -28.21 3.56
C VAL A 223 10.92 -29.64 4.09
N ARG A 224 10.03 -30.46 3.50
CA ARG A 224 9.83 -31.85 3.89
C ARG A 224 11.08 -32.71 3.69
N LEU A 225 11.77 -32.55 2.56
CA LEU A 225 13.02 -33.28 2.31
C LEU A 225 14.11 -32.93 3.31
N LYS A 226 14.20 -31.65 3.71
CA LYS A 226 15.18 -31.20 4.70
C LYS A 226 14.88 -31.74 6.10
N GLU A 227 13.60 -31.80 6.48
CA GLU A 227 13.19 -32.45 7.74
C GLU A 227 13.52 -33.94 7.71
N TRP A 228 13.13 -34.65 6.66
CA TRP A 228 13.39 -36.09 6.54
C TRP A 228 14.89 -36.41 6.63
N ALA A 229 15.73 -35.66 5.92
CA ALA A 229 17.18 -35.85 5.95
C ALA A 229 17.79 -35.61 7.35
N HIS A 230 17.21 -34.71 8.14
CA HIS A 230 17.68 -34.43 9.50
C HIS A 230 17.22 -35.51 10.49
N THR A 231 16.04 -36.11 10.28
CA THR A 231 15.47 -37.12 11.17
C THR A 231 16.05 -38.52 10.92
N GLU A 232 16.47 -38.84 9.69
CA GLU A 232 17.18 -40.09 9.36
C GLU A 232 18.71 -40.00 9.57
N GLY A 233 19.23 -38.81 9.87
CA GLY A 233 20.68 -38.56 10.05
C GLY A 233 21.22 -38.79 11.46
N ILE A 234 20.43 -39.35 12.39
CA ILE A 234 20.81 -39.64 13.79
C ILE A 234 20.74 -41.15 14.04
N SER A 235 21.40 -41.93 13.20
CA SER A 235 21.69 -43.34 13.49
C SER A 235 23.19 -43.54 13.30
N ASP A 236 23.93 -43.60 14.39
CA ASP A 236 25.32 -44.07 14.46
C ASP A 236 25.40 -45.60 14.22
N SER A 237 24.73 -46.10 13.17
CA SER A 237 24.81 -47.49 12.77
C SER A 237 24.87 -47.59 11.25
N PRO A 238 25.96 -48.19 10.69
CA PRO A 238 26.13 -48.35 9.25
C PRO A 238 25.25 -49.51 8.77
N GLN A 239 23.95 -49.24 8.57
CA GLN A 239 23.10 -50.13 7.79
C GLN A 239 22.75 -49.47 6.46
N PRO A 240 23.08 -50.10 5.32
CA PRO A 240 22.66 -49.61 4.02
C PRO A 240 21.14 -49.77 3.92
N LEU A 241 20.41 -48.68 4.12
CA LEU A 241 18.99 -48.61 3.79
C LEU A 241 18.86 -48.90 2.29
N SER A 242 18.37 -50.10 1.95
CA SER A 242 17.93 -50.44 0.60
C SER A 242 16.77 -49.51 0.21
N HIS A 243 17.11 -48.37 -0.38
CA HIS A 243 16.13 -47.50 -0.99
C HIS A 243 15.57 -48.18 -2.25
N PRO A 244 14.24 -48.28 -2.41
CA PRO A 244 13.66 -48.58 -3.72
C PRO A 244 14.16 -47.54 -4.70
N GLN A 245 14.76 -47.98 -5.80
CA GLN A 245 15.24 -47.15 -6.89
C GLN A 245 14.05 -46.46 -7.58
N LEU A 246 13.53 -45.41 -6.96
CA LEU A 246 12.58 -44.49 -7.58
C LEU A 246 13.36 -43.30 -8.17
N PRO A 247 12.98 -42.80 -9.35
CA PRO A 247 13.67 -41.69 -9.99
C PRO A 247 13.66 -40.47 -9.05
N LYS A 248 14.86 -40.10 -8.57
CA LYS A 248 15.19 -39.12 -7.51
C LYS A 248 14.53 -37.73 -7.59
N ARG A 249 13.73 -37.41 -8.62
CA ARG A 249 13.23 -36.05 -8.89
C ARG A 249 11.82 -35.77 -8.37
N GLU A 250 10.96 -36.78 -8.18
CA GLU A 250 9.55 -36.58 -7.81
C GLU A 250 9.20 -37.03 -6.39
N TRP A 251 10.07 -37.77 -5.73
CA TRP A 251 9.79 -38.28 -4.39
C TRP A 251 9.67 -37.13 -3.37
N THR A 252 8.62 -37.21 -2.56
CA THR A 252 8.32 -36.30 -1.44
C THR A 252 7.96 -37.16 -0.23
N PRO A 253 8.51 -36.91 0.97
CA PRO A 253 8.14 -37.63 2.18
C PRO A 253 6.62 -37.59 2.44
N ARG A 254 6.07 -38.66 3.03
CA ARG A 254 4.65 -38.74 3.40
C ARG A 254 4.27 -37.61 4.35
N THR A 255 3.04 -37.12 4.21
CA THR A 255 2.39 -36.22 5.18
C THR A 255 2.26 -36.89 6.55
N ASN A 256 2.13 -36.09 7.61
CA ASN A 256 1.92 -36.51 9.00
C ASN A 256 3.13 -37.11 9.72
N ARG A 257 4.36 -36.94 9.19
CA ARG A 257 5.61 -37.29 9.91
C ARG A 257 5.96 -36.25 10.97
N ASN A 258 5.78 -34.96 10.63
CA ASN A 258 6.03 -33.86 11.54
C ASN A 258 4.88 -32.86 11.44
N ARG A 259 4.04 -32.85 12.49
CA ARG A 259 2.85 -32.01 12.59
C ARG A 259 3.16 -30.51 12.45
N TYR A 260 4.33 -30.06 12.88
CA TYR A 260 4.73 -28.66 12.76
C TYR A 260 5.06 -28.29 11.31
N ILE A 261 5.78 -29.16 10.60
CA ILE A 261 6.10 -28.95 9.18
C ILE A 261 4.84 -29.00 8.31
N ASP A 262 3.92 -29.91 8.60
CA ASP A 262 2.64 -29.98 7.90
C ASP A 262 1.79 -28.74 8.19
N CYS A 263 1.71 -28.29 9.44
CA CYS A 263 1.01 -27.05 9.79
C CYS A 263 1.58 -25.83 9.06
N ILE A 264 2.90 -25.72 8.92
CA ILE A 264 3.54 -24.62 8.18
C ILE A 264 3.22 -24.73 6.69
N THR A 265 3.35 -25.93 6.12
CA THR A 265 3.07 -26.22 4.71
C THR A 265 1.62 -25.86 4.36
N ASP A 266 0.68 -26.28 5.20
CA ASP A 266 -0.75 -26.00 5.05
C ASP A 266 -1.05 -24.51 5.21
N SER A 267 -0.43 -23.85 6.20
CA SER A 267 -0.58 -22.41 6.40
C SER A 267 -0.08 -21.61 5.19
N VAL A 268 1.05 -22.00 4.58
CA VAL A 268 1.58 -21.35 3.37
C VAL A 268 0.63 -21.56 2.19
N GLN A 269 0.10 -22.77 2.02
CA GLN A 269 -0.88 -23.05 0.96
C GLN A 269 -2.20 -22.29 1.16
N GLN A 270 -2.69 -22.21 2.39
CA GLN A 270 -3.88 -21.44 2.73
C GLN A 270 -3.66 -19.95 2.47
N HIS A 271 -2.49 -19.42 2.84
CA HIS A 271 -2.14 -18.03 2.58
C HIS A 271 -2.06 -17.76 1.07
N LEU A 272 -1.44 -18.65 0.29
CA LEU A 272 -1.43 -18.56 -1.18
C LEU A 272 -2.86 -18.51 -1.74
N ARG A 273 -3.73 -19.44 -1.35
CA ARG A 273 -5.14 -19.46 -1.82
C ARG A 273 -5.87 -18.17 -1.46
N SER A 274 -5.68 -17.66 -0.24
CA SER A 274 -6.28 -16.39 0.18
C SER A 274 -5.75 -15.20 -0.61
N PHE A 275 -4.46 -15.20 -0.95
CA PHE A 275 -3.80 -14.17 -1.73
C PHE A 275 -4.30 -14.16 -3.17
N LEU A 276 -4.36 -15.32 -3.83
CA LEU A 276 -4.91 -15.46 -5.18
C LEU A 276 -6.39 -15.03 -5.23
N ASN A 277 -7.22 -15.49 -4.28
CA ASN A 277 -8.60 -15.03 -4.17
C ASN A 277 -8.69 -13.50 -3.98
N THR A 278 -7.78 -12.90 -3.21
CA THR A 278 -7.75 -11.44 -3.03
C THR A 278 -7.36 -10.72 -4.31
N ILE A 279 -6.45 -11.29 -5.09
CA ILE A 279 -6.02 -10.77 -6.39
C ILE A 279 -7.15 -10.85 -7.41
N ASP A 280 -7.83 -11.99 -7.52
CA ASP A 280 -8.97 -12.19 -8.42
C ASP A 280 -10.11 -11.23 -8.11
N ASN A 281 -10.46 -11.06 -6.84
CA ASN A 281 -11.47 -10.09 -6.42
C ASN A 281 -11.02 -8.64 -6.62
N ALA A 282 -9.70 -8.37 -6.66
CA ALA A 282 -9.15 -7.04 -6.94
C ALA A 282 -8.94 -6.76 -8.44
N HIS A 283 -8.93 -7.79 -9.30
CA HIS A 283 -8.76 -7.64 -10.74
C HIS A 283 -9.92 -6.90 -11.42
N THR A 284 -11.07 -6.76 -10.75
CA THR A 284 -12.16 -5.90 -11.22
C THR A 284 -11.86 -4.40 -11.08
N SER A 285 -10.80 -3.99 -10.37
CA SER A 285 -10.56 -2.56 -10.04
C SER A 285 -9.09 -2.10 -10.06
N LYS A 286 -8.12 -2.87 -10.55
CA LYS A 286 -6.75 -2.37 -10.75
C LYS A 286 -6.59 -1.79 -12.15
N THR A 287 -6.40 -0.47 -12.23
CA THR A 287 -5.97 0.20 -13.45
C THR A 287 -4.50 -0.15 -13.71
N ASP A 288 -4.20 -0.63 -14.92
CA ASP A 288 -2.81 -0.83 -15.37
C ASP A 288 -2.02 0.47 -15.19
N ASN A 289 -0.80 0.40 -14.64
CA ASN A 289 0.06 1.58 -14.50
C ASN A 289 0.75 1.94 -15.83
N LEU A 290 0.51 1.14 -16.87
CA LEU A 290 0.98 1.36 -18.22
C LEU A 290 -0.22 1.37 -19.20
N PRO A 291 -0.45 2.43 -19.99
CA PRO A 291 -1.45 2.43 -21.04
C PRO A 291 -1.10 1.38 -22.12
N LYS A 292 -2.11 0.93 -22.87
CA LYS A 292 -1.96 -0.14 -23.88
C LYS A 292 -0.87 0.15 -24.91
N GLN A 293 -0.73 1.40 -25.33
CA GLN A 293 0.26 1.83 -26.32
C GLN A 293 1.68 1.73 -25.76
N GLU A 294 1.93 2.21 -24.54
CA GLU A 294 3.23 2.07 -23.89
C GLU A 294 3.56 0.60 -23.58
N ARG A 295 2.56 -0.24 -23.27
CA ARG A 295 2.76 -1.69 -23.09
C ARG A 295 3.20 -2.39 -24.39
N ARG A 296 2.65 -1.96 -25.52
CA ARG A 296 3.11 -2.40 -26.84
C ARG A 296 4.52 -1.91 -27.13
N ALA A 297 4.80 -0.63 -26.88
CA ALA A 297 6.12 -0.03 -27.01
C ALA A 297 7.18 -0.76 -26.18
N LEU A 298 6.85 -1.15 -24.93
CA LEU A 298 7.74 -1.93 -24.06
C LEU A 298 8.09 -3.28 -24.69
N LYS A 299 7.09 -3.95 -25.27
CA LYS A 299 7.30 -5.24 -25.95
C LYS A 299 8.17 -5.06 -27.20
N GLU A 300 7.88 -4.06 -28.02
CA GLU A 300 8.63 -3.75 -29.24
C GLU A 300 10.10 -3.43 -28.93
N LEU A 301 10.36 -2.55 -27.95
CA LEU A 301 11.71 -2.23 -27.50
C LEU A 301 12.44 -3.44 -26.90
N SER A 302 11.73 -4.29 -26.14
CA SER A 302 12.35 -5.50 -25.57
C SER A 302 12.70 -6.58 -26.60
N GLN A 303 12.00 -6.59 -27.74
CA GLN A 303 12.19 -7.57 -28.80
C GLN A 303 13.21 -7.10 -29.85
N ASN A 304 13.42 -5.78 -29.96
CA ASN A 304 14.42 -5.22 -30.85
C ASN A 304 15.82 -5.41 -30.26
N LYS A 305 16.63 -6.29 -30.86
CA LYS A 305 18.00 -6.58 -30.42
C LYS A 305 19.03 -5.57 -30.93
N ASP A 306 18.64 -4.76 -31.92
CA ASP A 306 19.52 -3.79 -32.57
C ASP A 306 19.55 -2.46 -31.80
N LEU A 307 18.59 -2.25 -30.90
CA LEU A 307 18.52 -1.08 -30.02
C LEU A 307 19.19 -1.35 -28.67
N VAL A 308 20.21 -0.55 -28.33
CA VAL A 308 20.91 -0.62 -27.05
C VAL A 308 20.47 0.54 -26.16
N ILE A 309 19.68 0.24 -25.12
CA ILE A 309 19.22 1.22 -24.13
C ILE A 309 20.18 1.22 -22.93
N LYS A 310 20.84 2.34 -22.65
CA LYS A 310 21.74 2.52 -21.51
C LYS A 310 21.25 3.63 -20.57
N PRO A 311 21.56 3.55 -19.27
CA PRO A 311 21.45 4.72 -18.40
C PRO A 311 22.33 5.85 -18.94
N ALA A 312 21.90 7.10 -18.79
CA ALA A 312 22.78 8.24 -18.97
C ALA A 312 23.81 8.27 -17.81
N ASP A 313 25.05 8.60 -18.14
CA ASP A 313 26.19 8.66 -17.19
C ASP A 313 25.95 9.59 -16.00
#